data_AF-A0A5C7T3X4-F1
#
_entry.id   AF-A0A5C7T3X4-F1
#
_cell.length_a   1.000
_cell.length_b   1.000
_cell.length_c   1.000
_cell.angle_alpha   90.00
_cell.angle_beta   90.00
_cell.angle_gamma   90.00
#
_symmetry.space_group_name_H-M   'P 1'
#
loop_
_entity.id
_entity.type
_entity.pdbx_description
1 polymer ?
#
loop_
_entity_poly.entity_id
_entity_poly.type
_entity_poly.pdbx_seq_one_letter_code
_entity_poly.pdbx_strand_id
1 'polypeptide(L)'
;MNPIVYAIPVFMLTIVLEAWWAWRKRLPVYDIPDAVTSLHHGLLSQVMGVFTKFGIYALVYESFRATEWPLEPWWLWLVALVFYDFCYYWAHRM
;
A
#
# COMPACT_ATOMS: atom_id res chain seq x y z
N MET A 1 3.09 -12.95 2.57
CA MET A 1 2.92 -12.07 3.75
C MET A 1 3.58 -10.73 3.44
N ASN A 2 2.94 -9.60 3.74
CA ASN A 2 3.53 -8.28 3.47
C ASN A 2 4.60 -7.97 4.53
N PRO A 3 5.90 -7.97 4.19
CA PRO A 3 6.98 -7.76 5.16
C PRO A 3 6.91 -6.38 5.85
N ILE A 4 6.26 -5.40 5.21
CA ILE A 4 6.10 -4.04 5.73
C ILE A 4 5.31 -4.04 7.04
N VAL A 5 4.32 -4.93 7.19
CA VAL A 5 3.48 -5.01 8.40
C VAL A 5 4.31 -5.38 9.64
N TYR A 6 5.36 -6.17 9.46
CA TYR A 6 6.29 -6.54 10.53
C TYR A 6 7.43 -5.53 10.70
N ALA A 7 7.82 -4.85 9.62
CA ALA A 7 8.87 -3.84 9.66
C ALA A 7 8.45 -2.57 10.42
N ILE A 8 7.19 -2.12 10.26
CA ILE A 8 6.67 -0.92 10.93
C ILE A 8 6.87 -0.96 12.46
N PRO A 9 6.43 -1.99 13.21
CA PRO A 9 6.59 -2.00 14.67
C PRO A 9 8.05 -2.04 15.11
N VAL A 10 8.91 -2.76 14.38
CA VAL A 10 10.36 -2.78 14.65
C VAL A 10 10.95 -1.38 14.45
N PHE A 11 10.60 -0.72 13.36
CA PHE A 11 11.08 0.63 13.03
C PHE A 11 10.58 1.69 14.04
N MET A 12 9.33 1.58 14.49
CA MET A 12 8.79 2.44 15.55
C MET A 12 9.53 2.24 16.86
N LEU A 13 9.82 0.99 17.23
CA LEU A 13 10.60 0.67 18.43
C LEU A 13 12.00 1.30 18.36
N THR A 14 12.69 1.17 17.21
CA THR A 14 14.04 1.73 17.06
C THR A 14 14.04 3.26 17.12
N ILE A 15 13.06 3.93 16.52
CA ILE A 15 12.92 5.40 16.60
C ILE A 15 12.73 5.85 18.06
N VAL A 16 11.88 5.17 18.82
CA VAL A 16 11.64 5.51 20.24
C VAL A 16 12.92 5.29 21.07
N LEU A 17 13.63 4.18 20.84
CA LEU A 17 14.87 3.88 21.52
C LEU A 17 15.97 4.90 21.21
N GLU A 18 16.10 5.30 19.95
CA GLU A 18 17.04 6.33 19.51
C GLU A 18 16.72 7.69 20.15
N ALA A 19 15.46 8.12 20.08
CA ALA A 19 15.01 9.38 20.67
C ALA A 19 15.25 9.40 22.20
N TRP A 20 14.94 8.30 22.90
CA TRP A 20 15.20 8.16 24.33
C TRP A 20 16.70 8.24 24.66
N TRP A 21 17.54 7.57 23.87
CA TRP A 21 18.98 7.58 24.04
C TRP A 21 19.58 8.97 23.79
N ALA A 22 19.18 9.63 22.70
CA ALA A 22 19.60 10.99 22.36
C ALA A 22 19.20 11.98 23.46
N TRP A 23 17.98 11.87 23.98
CA TRP A 23 17.50 12.68 25.11
C TRP A 23 18.35 12.45 26.37
N ARG A 24 18.60 11.19 26.74
CA ARG A 24 19.43 10.83 27.91
C ARG A 24 20.86 11.39 27.82
N LYS A 25 21.42 11.41 26.60
CA LYS A 25 22.77 11.90 26.33
C LYS A 25 22.82 13.41 25.99
N ARG A 26 21.67 14.10 25.97
CA ARG A 26 21.52 15.51 25.56
C ARG A 26 22.18 15.79 24.20
N LEU A 27 22.10 14.84 23.27
CA LEU A 27 22.68 15.00 21.94
C LEU A 27 21.69 15.76 21.04
N PRO A 28 22.10 16.84 20.35
CA PRO A 28 21.23 17.65 19.49
C PRO A 28 21.08 17.00 18.10
N VAL A 29 20.71 15.73 18.03
CA VAL A 29 20.58 14.96 16.78
C VAL A 29 19.15 14.86 16.26
N TYR A 30 18.16 15.18 17.09
CA TYR A 30 16.76 14.93 16.78
C TYR A 30 16.01 16.24 16.49
N ASP A 31 15.65 16.45 15.22
CA ASP A 31 14.76 17.53 14.80
C ASP A 31 13.31 17.01 14.81
N ILE A 32 12.51 17.51 15.77
CA ILE A 32 11.14 17.03 16.01
C ILE A 32 10.22 17.34 14.82
N PRO A 33 10.16 18.58 14.28
CA PRO A 33 9.46 18.88 13.04
C PRO A 33 9.75 17.90 11.89
N ASP A 34 11.03 17.60 11.63
CA ASP A 34 11.43 16.71 10.53
C ASP A 34 11.05 15.26 10.79
N ALA A 35 11.20 14.79 12.03
CA ALA A 35 10.80 13.46 12.43
C ALA A 35 9.28 13.25 12.30
N VAL A 36 8.47 14.22 12.73
CA VAL A 36 7.00 14.17 12.60
C VAL A 36 6.60 14.17 11.13
N THR A 37 7.22 15.03 10.32
CA THR A 37 6.96 15.09 8.87
C THR A 37 7.28 13.76 8.19
N SER A 38 8.40 13.13 8.57
CA SER A 38 8.82 11.83 8.04
C SER A 38 7.84 10.72 8.42
N LEU A 39 7.36 10.71 9.68
CA LEU A 39 6.33 9.77 10.15
C LEU A 39 5.01 9.96 9.40
N HIS A 40 4.57 11.20 9.22
CA HIS A 40 3.36 11.54 8.46
C HIS A 40 3.46 11.07 7.02
N HIS A 41 4.61 11.27 6.36
CA HIS A 41 4.83 10.80 5.01
C HIS A 41 4.74 9.27 4.91
N GLY A 42 5.34 8.55 5.87
CA GLY A 42 5.24 7.10 5.96
C GLY A 42 3.79 6.63 6.12
N LEU A 43 3.03 7.22 7.05
CA LEU A 43 1.63 6.90 7.27
C LEU A 43 0.77 7.19 6.03
N LEU A 44 0.93 8.37 5.44
CA LEU A 44 0.23 8.76 4.22
C LEU A 44 0.52 7.78 3.08
N SER A 45 1.76 7.34 2.91
CA SER A 45 2.09 6.36 1.86
C SER A 45 1.33 5.03 2.02
N GLN A 46 1.18 4.54 3.25
CA GLN A 46 0.43 3.31 3.52
C GLN A 46 -1.08 3.51 3.31
N VAL A 47 -1.62 4.62 3.84
CA VAL A 47 -3.04 4.97 3.68
C VAL A 47 -3.38 5.13 2.20
N MET A 48 -2.60 5.92 1.47
CA MET A 48 -2.75 6.10 0.03
C MET A 48 -2.58 4.78 -0.72
N GLY A 49 -1.69 3.89 -0.31
CA GLY A 49 -1.54 2.56 -0.90
C GLY A 49 -2.81 1.70 -0.80
N VAL A 50 -3.58 1.82 0.29
CA VAL A 50 -4.87 1.13 0.44
C VAL A 50 -5.95 1.82 -0.39
N PHE A 51 -6.06 3.15 -0.28
CA PHE A 51 -7.05 3.93 -1.02
C PHE A 51 -6.89 3.81 -2.53
N THR A 52 -5.66 3.82 -3.03
CA THR A 52 -5.40 3.65 -4.47
C THR A 52 -5.79 2.25 -4.93
N LYS A 53 -5.45 1.20 -4.19
CA LYS A 53 -5.78 -0.18 -4.56
C LYS A 53 -7.29 -0.44 -4.61
N PHE A 54 -8.02 -0.05 -3.58
CA PHE A 54 -9.45 -0.36 -3.49
C PHE A 54 -10.35 0.75 -4.01
N GLY A 55 -10.00 2.01 -3.73
CA GLY A 55 -10.79 3.16 -4.15
C GLY A 55 -10.75 3.38 -5.66
N ILE A 56 -9.57 3.31 -6.29
CA ILE A 56 -9.49 3.42 -7.75
C ILE A 56 -10.20 2.24 -8.41
N TYR A 57 -9.98 1.02 -7.90
CA TYR A 57 -10.71 -0.15 -8.39
C TYR A 57 -12.22 0.06 -8.35
N ALA A 58 -12.78 0.47 -7.20
CA ALA A 58 -14.20 0.70 -7.04
C ALA A 58 -14.73 1.80 -7.97
N LEU A 59 -14.02 2.94 -8.06
CA LEU A 59 -14.39 4.04 -8.94
C LEU A 59 -14.40 3.61 -10.41
N VAL A 60 -13.37 2.88 -10.84
CA VAL A 60 -13.27 2.39 -12.22
C VAL A 60 -14.36 1.35 -12.51
N TYR A 61 -14.57 0.41 -11.59
CA TYR A 61 -15.58 -0.62 -11.71
C TYR A 61 -16.98 -0.01 -11.83
N GLU A 62 -17.38 0.88 -10.91
CA GLU A 62 -18.70 1.49 -10.94
C GLU A 62 -18.91 2.43 -12.15
N SER A 63 -17.87 3.16 -12.56
CA SER A 63 -18.00 4.16 -13.63
C SER A 63 -17.85 3.58 -15.03
N PHE A 64 -17.10 2.47 -15.19
CA PHE A 64 -16.70 1.95 -16.51
C PHE A 64 -17.03 0.47 -16.72
N ARG A 65 -17.70 -0.24 -15.80
CA ARG A 65 -18.16 -1.60 -16.11
C ARG A 65 -19.11 -1.57 -17.30
N ALA A 66 -18.81 -2.34 -18.33
CA ALA A 66 -19.67 -2.46 -19.51
C ALA A 66 -20.90 -3.33 -19.22
N THR A 67 -20.73 -4.38 -18.42
CA THR A 67 -21.79 -5.35 -18.09
C THR A 67 -21.40 -6.13 -16.83
N GLU A 68 -22.37 -6.82 -16.23
CA GLU A 68 -22.17 -7.73 -15.11
C GLU A 68 -22.29 -9.18 -15.60
N TRP A 69 -21.31 -10.01 -15.28
CA TRP A 69 -21.29 -11.42 -15.71
C TRP A 69 -21.88 -12.32 -14.62
N PRO A 70 -22.71 -13.31 -14.99
CA PRO A 70 -23.18 -14.33 -14.05
C PRO A 70 -22.02 -15.18 -13.54
N LEU A 71 -22.08 -15.63 -12.29
CA LEU A 71 -21.01 -16.39 -11.64
C LEU A 71 -21.15 -17.91 -11.82
N GLU A 72 -22.33 -18.39 -12.24
CA GLU A 72 -22.64 -19.81 -12.38
C GLU A 72 -21.90 -20.51 -13.54
N PRO A 73 -21.73 -19.90 -14.73
CA PRO A 73 -21.08 -20.58 -15.85
C PRO A 73 -19.57 -20.71 -15.63
N TRP A 74 -19.09 -21.94 -15.47
CA TRP A 74 -17.66 -22.24 -15.25
C TRP A 74 -16.74 -21.69 -16.36
N TRP A 75 -17.23 -21.58 -17.60
CA TRP A 75 -16.43 -21.09 -18.73
C TRP A 75 -16.12 -19.59 -18.64
N LEU A 76 -16.96 -18.79 -17.97
CA LEU A 76 -16.69 -17.36 -17.77
C LEU A 76 -15.45 -17.14 -16.90
N TRP A 77 -15.18 -18.05 -15.95
CA TRP A 77 -13.96 -18.02 -15.16
C TRP A 77 -12.71 -18.29 -16.01
N LEU A 78 -12.79 -19.20 -16.98
CA LEU A 78 -11.68 -19.42 -17.92
C LEU A 78 -11.43 -18.19 -18.80
N VAL A 79 -12.50 -17.59 -19.33
CA VAL A 79 -12.38 -16.37 -20.15
C VAL A 79 -11.78 -15.23 -19.32
N ALA A 80 -12.26 -15.03 -18.08
CA ALA A 80 -11.74 -14.03 -17.17
C ALA A 80 -10.25 -14.25 -16.85
N LEU A 81 -9.84 -15.51 -16.63
CA LEU A 81 -8.44 -15.85 -16.36
C LEU A 81 -7.55 -15.52 -17.57
N VAL A 82 -7.91 -15.97 -18.77
CA VAL A 82 -7.13 -15.70 -19.98
C VAL A 82 -7.06 -14.20 -20.28
N PHE A 83 -8.17 -13.48 -20.10
CA PHE A 83 -8.21 -12.04 -20.32
C PHE A 83 -7.37 -11.27 -19.29
N TYR A 84 -7.42 -11.69 -18.02
CA TYR A 84 -6.58 -11.12 -16.97
C TYR A 84 -5.09 -11.31 -17.28
N ASP A 85 -4.68 -12.53 -17.66
CA ASP A 85 -3.29 -12.84 -18.00
C ASP A 85 -2.81 -12.02 -19.20
N PHE A 86 -3.66 -11.86 -20.22
CA PHE A 86 -3.36 -11.01 -21.36
C PHE A 86 -3.16 -9.53 -20.96
N CYS A 87 -4.09 -8.96 -20.19
CA CYS A 87 -3.99 -7.59 -19.70
C CYS A 87 -2.75 -7.37 -18.83
N TYR A 88 -2.47 -8.33 -17.95
CA TYR A 88 -1.29 -8.29 -17.08
C TYR A 88 0.01 -8.35 -17.90
N TYR A 89 0.09 -9.26 -18.86
CA TYR A 89 1.26 -9.37 -19.73
C TYR A 89 1.49 -8.09 -20.53
N TRP A 90 0.43 -7.50 -21.08
CA TRP A 90 0.51 -6.22 -21.78
C TRP A 90 1.04 -5.13 -20.83
N ALA A 91 0.41 -4.94 -19.67
CA ALA A 91 0.81 -3.93 -18.70
C ALA A 91 2.24 -4.13 -18.18
N HIS A 92 2.73 -5.37 -18.16
CA HIS A 92 4.11 -5.68 -17.77
C HIS A 92 5.13 -5.43 -18.88
N ARG A 93 4.69 -5.39 -20.15
CA ARG A 93 5.55 -5.21 -21.33
C ARG A 93 5.62 -3.77 -21.85
N MET A 94 4.67 -2.91 -21.47
CA MET A 94 4.72 -1.47 -21.70
C MET A 94 5.45 -0.76 -20.57
#